data_AF-A0A847ET54-F1
#
_entry.id   AF-A0A847ET54-F1
#
_cell.length_a   1.000
_cell.length_b   1.000
_cell.length_c   1.000
_cell.angle_alpha   90.00
_cell.angle_beta   90.00
_cell.angle_gamma   90.00
#
_symmetry.space_group_name_H-M   'P 1'
#
loop_
_entity.id
_entity.type
_entity.pdbx_description
1 polymer ?
#
loop_
_entity_poly.entity_id
_entity_poly.type
_entity_poly.pdbx_seq_one_letter_code
_entity_poly.pdbx_strand_id
1 'polypeptide(L)'
;MVIPLKDFPKLRETELNGKTISSTSGYFDPIHPGHVSCIMESKKFGDILVVIVDGDSRCVNKKGKPFIPAIDRADIVDAIKGVDYVIIHENPNATNCAEVLEVVKPDVFCKGGDRNDKDRNDPNSGLKVEADL
;
A
#
# COMPACT_ATOMS: atom_id res chain seq x y z
N MET A 1 3.25 -12.23 0.21
CA MET A 1 2.62 -12.93 -0.91
C MET A 1 1.64 -12.01 -1.64
N VAL A 2 1.68 -11.97 -2.98
CA VAL A 2 0.66 -11.27 -3.78
C VAL A 2 -0.64 -12.08 -3.79
N ILE A 3 -1.76 -11.48 -3.37
CA ILE A 3 -3.06 -12.14 -3.27
C ILE A 3 -4.19 -11.31 -3.90
N PRO A 4 -5.24 -11.95 -4.46
CA PRO A 4 -6.41 -11.24 -4.94
C PRO A 4 -7.19 -10.56 -3.80
N LEU A 5 -7.65 -9.32 -4.02
CA LEU A 5 -8.43 -8.55 -3.04
C LEU A 5 -9.63 -9.33 -2.47
N LYS A 6 -10.35 -10.04 -3.34
CA LYS A 6 -11.55 -10.82 -2.99
C LYS A 6 -11.29 -11.95 -1.99
N ASP A 7 -10.04 -12.41 -1.88
CA ASP A 7 -9.66 -13.52 -1.01
C ASP A 7 -9.27 -13.02 0.39
N PHE A 8 -8.97 -11.72 0.53
CA PHE A 8 -8.51 -11.13 1.78
C PHE A 8 -9.52 -11.21 2.94
N PRO A 9 -10.84 -10.98 2.75
CA PRO A 9 -11.79 -11.06 3.86
C PRO A 9 -11.81 -12.43 4.53
N LYS A 10 -11.78 -13.50 3.72
CA LYS A 10 -11.72 -14.87 4.25
C LYS A 10 -10.41 -15.10 5.01
N LEU A 11 -9.28 -14.70 4.43
CA LEU A 11 -7.96 -14.78 5.07
C LEU A 11 -7.95 -14.05 6.43
N ARG A 12 -8.56 -12.86 6.48
CA ARG A 12 -8.68 -12.04 7.71
C ARG A 12 -9.46 -12.79 8.80
N GLU A 13 -10.58 -13.40 8.44
CA GLU A 13 -11.43 -14.13 9.39
C GLU A 13 -10.82 -15.45 9.86
N THR A 14 -10.07 -16.16 9.01
CA THR A 14 -9.56 -17.50 9.33
C THR A 14 -8.15 -17.49 9.88
N GLU A 15 -7.20 -16.94 9.14
CA GLU A 15 -5.76 -17.11 9.44
C GLU A 15 -5.19 -15.92 10.22
N LEU A 16 -5.80 -14.74 10.05
CA LEU A 16 -5.33 -13.50 10.68
C LEU A 16 -6.24 -13.04 11.82
N ASN A 17 -7.11 -13.92 12.34
CA ASN A 17 -8.02 -13.57 13.42
C ASN A 17 -7.23 -13.10 14.66
N GLY A 18 -7.65 -11.97 15.22
CA GLY A 18 -6.99 -11.34 16.38
C GLY A 18 -5.63 -10.70 16.10
N LYS A 19 -5.18 -10.65 14.83
CA LYS A 19 -3.97 -9.92 14.43
C LYS A 19 -4.28 -8.46 14.13
N THR A 20 -3.40 -7.56 14.55
CA THR A 20 -3.47 -6.15 14.13
C THR A 20 -2.92 -6.02 12.70
N ILE A 21 -3.73 -5.52 11.78
CA ILE A 21 -3.35 -5.33 10.39
C ILE A 21 -3.00 -3.87 10.14
N SER A 22 -1.75 -3.62 9.77
CA SER A 22 -1.28 -2.35 9.22
C SER A 22 -1.32 -2.39 7.70
N SER A 23 -1.67 -1.28 7.07
CA SER A 23 -1.63 -1.14 5.62
C SER A 23 -0.95 0.14 5.17
N THR A 24 -0.37 0.12 3.98
CA THR A 24 -0.01 1.33 3.24
C THR A 24 -0.36 1.14 1.76
N SER A 25 -0.42 2.23 0.99
CA SER A 25 -0.73 2.16 -0.44
C SER A 25 0.16 3.08 -1.26
N GLY A 26 0.38 2.72 -2.51
CA GLY A 26 1.16 3.54 -3.43
C GLY A 26 1.20 3.03 -4.86
N TYR A 27 1.66 3.92 -5.74
CA TYR A 27 1.87 3.62 -7.15
C TYR A 27 3.22 2.90 -7.38
N PHE A 28 4.25 3.22 -6.59
CA PHE A 28 5.57 2.56 -6.62
C PHE A 28 6.21 2.45 -8.02
N ASP A 29 6.08 3.49 -8.83
CA ASP A 29 6.57 3.51 -10.22
C ASP A 29 7.40 4.78 -10.56
N PRO A 30 8.73 4.67 -10.65
CA PRO A 30 9.53 3.54 -10.17
C PRO A 30 9.60 3.49 -8.64
N ILE A 31 9.87 2.31 -8.09
CA ILE A 31 10.16 2.18 -6.66
C ILE A 31 11.52 2.81 -6.32
N HIS A 32 11.64 3.39 -5.12
CA HIS A 32 12.86 4.08 -4.66
C HIS A 32 13.00 3.95 -3.14
N PRO A 33 14.16 4.28 -2.54
CA PRO A 33 14.41 4.05 -1.11
C PRO A 33 13.36 4.64 -0.17
N GLY A 34 12.83 5.84 -0.46
CA GLY A 34 11.73 6.42 0.33
C GLY A 34 10.49 5.54 0.45
N HIS A 35 10.07 4.87 -0.64
CA HIS A 35 8.98 3.89 -0.60
C HIS A 35 9.32 2.71 0.30
N VAL A 36 10.53 2.17 0.16
CA VAL A 36 11.00 1.02 0.95
C VAL A 36 11.00 1.37 2.44
N SER A 37 11.52 2.54 2.80
CA SER A 37 11.49 3.04 4.19
C SER A 37 10.04 3.17 4.70
N CYS A 38 9.15 3.79 3.93
CA CYS A 38 7.73 3.93 4.30
C CYS A 38 7.05 2.56 4.54
N ILE A 39 7.26 1.60 3.64
CA ILE A 39 6.73 0.24 3.73
C ILE A 39 7.26 -0.45 4.99
N MET A 40 8.58 -0.42 5.22
CA MET A 40 9.19 -1.06 6.39
C MET A 40 8.76 -0.42 7.72
N GLU A 41 8.59 0.91 7.75
CA GLU A 41 8.08 1.62 8.93
C GLU A 41 6.62 1.25 9.22
N SER A 42 5.81 1.04 8.18
CA SER A 42 4.39 0.67 8.33
C SER A 42 4.22 -0.67 9.08
N LYS A 43 5.16 -1.62 8.92
CA LYS A 43 5.15 -2.89 9.66
C LYS A 43 5.19 -2.72 11.18
N LYS A 44 5.70 -1.61 11.71
CA LYS A 44 5.78 -1.38 13.16
C LYS A 44 4.42 -1.18 13.82
N PHE A 45 3.37 -0.95 13.03
CA PHE A 45 2.02 -0.64 13.51
C PHE A 45 1.06 -1.84 13.51
N GLY A 46 1.54 -3.05 13.17
CA GLY A 46 0.71 -4.24 13.18
C GLY A 46 1.51 -5.53 13.14
N ASP A 47 0.84 -6.64 13.49
CA ASP A 47 1.38 -7.98 13.32
C ASP A 47 1.51 -8.36 11.85
N ILE A 48 0.61 -7.83 11.00
CA ILE A 48 0.53 -8.09 9.57
C ILE A 48 0.63 -6.75 8.82
N LEU A 49 1.45 -6.70 7.77
CA LEU A 49 1.55 -5.59 6.83
C LEU A 49 0.98 -6.02 5.48
N VAL A 50 -0.06 -5.30 5.05
CA VAL A 50 -0.67 -5.42 3.73
C VAL A 50 -0.31 -4.19 2.92
N VAL A 51 0.42 -4.37 1.82
CA VAL A 51 0.74 -3.26 0.91
C VAL A 51 -0.18 -3.29 -0.30
N ILE A 52 -0.85 -2.17 -0.52
CA ILE A 52 -1.74 -1.97 -1.66
C ILE A 52 -0.95 -1.30 -2.78
N VAL A 53 -0.85 -2.00 -3.90
CA VAL A 53 -0.20 -1.50 -5.12
C VAL A 53 -1.28 -1.05 -6.09
N ASP A 54 -1.21 0.19 -6.52
CA ASP A 54 -2.16 0.72 -7.49
C ASP A 54 -1.97 0.06 -8.87
N GLY A 55 -3.07 -0.36 -9.48
CA GLY A 55 -3.10 -1.00 -10.79
C GLY A 55 -2.70 -0.09 -11.94
N ASP A 56 -2.49 -0.67 -13.12
CA ASP A 56 -1.96 0.04 -14.28
C ASP A 56 -2.98 1.01 -14.88
N SER A 57 -4.29 0.68 -14.79
CA SER A 57 -5.34 1.53 -15.32
C SER A 57 -5.43 2.87 -14.61
N ARG A 58 -5.05 2.95 -13.32
CA ARG A 58 -5.02 4.19 -12.54
C ARG A 58 -3.93 5.15 -13.03
N CYS A 59 -2.90 4.64 -13.71
CA CYS A 59 -1.81 5.45 -14.25
C CYS A 59 -2.24 6.33 -15.43
N VAL A 60 -3.20 5.85 -16.23
CA VAL A 60 -3.73 6.57 -17.39
C VAL A 60 -4.28 7.93 -16.97
N ASN A 61 -4.93 8.00 -15.81
CA ASN A 61 -5.52 9.24 -15.29
C ASN A 61 -4.50 10.27 -14.79
N LYS A 62 -3.26 9.85 -14.49
CA LYS A 62 -2.29 10.69 -13.78
C LYS A 62 -1.01 10.98 -14.57
N LYS A 63 -0.51 10.01 -15.35
CA LYS A 63 0.79 10.08 -16.06
C LYS A 63 0.79 9.48 -17.47
N GLY A 64 -0.32 8.86 -17.91
CA GLY A 64 -0.48 8.32 -19.27
C GLY A 64 -0.21 6.82 -19.39
N LYS A 65 0.97 6.33 -19.00
CA LYS A 65 1.30 4.88 -19.01
C LYS A 65 2.20 4.46 -17.85
N PRO A 66 2.07 3.23 -17.31
CA PRO A 66 3.02 2.67 -16.36
C PRO A 66 4.42 2.54 -16.99
N PHE A 67 5.46 2.82 -16.21
CA PHE A 67 6.85 2.49 -16.55
C PHE A 67 7.14 1.03 -16.18
N ILE A 68 6.69 0.57 -15.01
CA ILE A 68 6.71 -0.84 -14.59
C ILE A 68 5.27 -1.36 -14.45
N PRO A 69 4.91 -2.51 -15.07
CA PRO A 69 3.60 -3.14 -14.88
C PRO A 69 3.24 -3.39 -13.42
N ALA A 70 1.94 -3.37 -13.09
CA ALA A 70 1.46 -3.52 -11.72
C ALA A 70 1.88 -4.83 -11.07
N ILE A 71 1.93 -5.91 -11.84
CA ILE A 71 2.37 -7.22 -11.36
C ILE A 71 3.84 -7.20 -10.95
N ASP A 72 4.72 -6.62 -11.77
CA ASP A 72 6.14 -6.51 -11.47
C ASP A 72 6.40 -5.61 -10.26
N ARG A 73 5.64 -4.51 -10.13
CA ARG A 73 5.69 -3.65 -8.93
C ARG A 73 5.24 -4.40 -7.69
N ALA A 74 4.18 -5.21 -7.78
CA ALA A 74 3.69 -6.02 -6.69
C ALA A 74 4.73 -7.06 -6.23
N ASP A 75 5.38 -7.75 -7.17
CA ASP A 75 6.43 -8.72 -6.86
C ASP A 75 7.65 -8.08 -6.21
N ILE A 76 8.06 -6.89 -6.67
CA ILE A 76 9.13 -6.12 -6.04
C ILE A 76 8.75 -5.72 -4.61
N VAL A 77 7.52 -5.24 -4.40
CA VAL A 77 7.01 -4.88 -3.08
C VAL A 77 6.93 -6.11 -2.17
N ASP A 78 6.53 -7.27 -2.69
CA ASP A 78 6.42 -8.52 -1.94
C ASP A 78 7.78 -9.00 -1.42
N ALA A 79 8.84 -8.72 -2.17
CA ALA A 79 10.21 -9.03 -1.77
C ALA A 79 10.76 -8.10 -0.67
N ILE A 80 10.06 -6.99 -0.35
CA ILE A 80 10.50 -6.08 0.71
C ILE A 80 10.30 -6.74 2.07
N LYS A 81 11.35 -6.71 2.88
CA LYS A 81 11.34 -7.26 4.24
C LYS A 81 10.18 -6.69 5.06
N GLY A 82 9.38 -7.59 5.63
CA GLY A 82 8.29 -7.25 6.54
C GLY A 82 6.92 -7.11 5.87
N VAL A 83 6.86 -7.13 4.54
CA VAL A 83 5.59 -7.23 3.80
C VAL A 83 5.07 -8.67 3.92
N ASP A 84 3.84 -8.84 4.40
CA ASP A 84 3.21 -10.17 4.50
C ASP A 84 2.32 -10.44 3.30
N TYR A 85 1.55 -9.43 2.87
CA TYR A 85 0.65 -9.53 1.73
C TYR A 85 0.72 -8.29 0.83
N VAL A 86 0.57 -8.52 -0.47
CA VAL A 86 0.45 -7.46 -1.46
C VAL A 86 -0.87 -7.64 -2.21
N ILE A 87 -1.58 -6.54 -2.41
CA ILE A 87 -2.84 -6.51 -3.17
C ILE A 87 -2.70 -5.49 -4.28
N ILE A 88 -3.00 -5.90 -5.51
CA ILE A 88 -3.13 -4.97 -6.63
C ILE A 88 -4.56 -4.41 -6.64
N HIS A 89 -4.68 -3.09 -6.54
CA HIS A 89 -5.94 -2.37 -6.63
C HIS A 89 -6.14 -1.84 -8.05
N GLU A 90 -6.85 -2.60 -8.87
CA GLU A 90 -7.16 -2.26 -10.26
C GLU A 90 -8.54 -1.60 -10.36
N ASN A 91 -8.59 -0.28 -10.47
CA ASN A 91 -9.80 0.47 -10.77
C ASN A 91 -9.47 1.76 -11.56
N PRO A 92 -9.91 1.88 -12.82
CA PRO A 92 -9.63 3.04 -13.67
C PRO A 92 -10.33 4.31 -13.22
N ASN A 93 -11.34 4.25 -12.34
CA ASN A 93 -12.07 5.42 -11.86
C ASN A 93 -11.63 5.85 -10.45
N ALA A 94 -10.80 5.04 -9.78
CA ALA A 94 -10.39 5.31 -8.42
C ALA A 94 -9.43 6.50 -8.32
N THR A 95 -9.83 7.54 -7.57
CA THR A 95 -8.98 8.69 -7.25
C THR A 95 -8.19 8.51 -5.97
N ASN A 96 -8.55 7.53 -5.13
CA ASN A 96 -7.89 7.14 -3.89
C ASN A 96 -7.93 5.60 -3.71
N CYS A 97 -7.60 5.10 -2.53
CA CYS A 97 -7.64 3.68 -2.18
C CYS A 97 -8.76 3.34 -1.17
N ALA A 98 -9.84 4.12 -1.08
CA ALA A 98 -10.90 3.88 -0.11
C ALA A 98 -11.57 2.51 -0.32
N GLU A 99 -11.91 2.19 -1.57
CA GLU A 99 -12.62 0.93 -1.92
C GLU A 99 -11.85 -0.32 -1.49
N VAL A 100 -10.53 -0.36 -1.71
CA VAL A 100 -9.71 -1.51 -1.28
C VAL A 100 -9.59 -1.57 0.25
N LEU A 101 -9.58 -0.42 0.92
CA LEU A 101 -9.52 -0.34 2.39
C LEU A 101 -10.83 -0.80 3.04
N GLU A 102 -11.99 -0.60 2.40
CA GLU A 102 -13.27 -1.13 2.87
C GLU A 102 -13.32 -2.67 2.87
N VAL A 103 -12.52 -3.31 2.01
CA VAL A 103 -12.40 -4.77 1.94
C VAL A 103 -11.30 -5.29 2.87
N VAL A 104 -10.11 -4.67 2.87
CA VAL A 104 -8.97 -5.07 3.72
C VAL A 104 -9.24 -4.77 5.20
N LYS A 105 -9.95 -3.69 5.47
CA LYS A 105 -10.29 -3.17 6.82
C LYS A 105 -9.10 -3.13 7.76
N PRO A 106 -7.97 -2.52 7.38
CA PRO A 106 -6.81 -2.49 8.26
C PRO A 106 -7.12 -1.74 9.56
N ASP A 107 -6.52 -2.18 10.65
CA ASP A 107 -6.61 -1.54 11.95
C ASP A 107 -5.81 -0.24 11.99
N VAL A 108 -4.73 -0.16 11.19
CA VAL A 108 -3.92 1.06 11.03
C VAL A 108 -3.63 1.29 9.55
N PHE A 109 -3.89 2.51 9.06
CA PHE A 109 -3.48 2.92 7.72
C PHE A 109 -2.35 3.96 7.78
N CYS A 110 -1.25 3.61 7.13
CA CYS A 110 0.00 4.37 7.12
C CYS A 110 0.16 5.08 5.79
N LYS A 111 0.50 6.37 5.82
CA LYS A 111 0.83 7.15 4.62
C LYS A 111 2.12 7.94 4.79
N GLY A 112 2.81 8.15 3.67
CA GLY A 112 3.98 9.02 3.61
C GLY A 112 3.69 10.46 4.06
N GLY A 113 4.69 11.10 4.66
CA GLY A 113 4.60 12.46 5.19
C GLY A 113 4.73 13.57 4.15
N ASP A 114 5.20 13.27 2.94
CA ASP A 114 5.61 14.16 1.85
C ASP A 114 4.43 14.77 1.05
N ARG A 115 3.37 15.19 1.74
CA ARG A 115 2.07 15.50 1.11
C ARG A 115 1.87 16.93 0.63
N ASN A 116 2.77 17.82 1.00
CA ASN A 116 2.76 19.19 0.52
C ASN A 116 4.14 19.52 -0.04
N ASP A 117 4.24 20.60 -0.81
CA ASP A 117 5.49 20.99 -1.44
C ASP A 117 6.62 21.28 -0.42
N LYS A 118 6.28 21.59 0.84
CA LYS A 118 7.27 21.83 1.90
C LYS A 118 7.86 20.53 2.43
N ASP A 119 7.03 19.50 2.56
CA ASP A 119 7.39 18.19 3.07
C ASP A 119 8.04 17.32 1.97
N ARG A 120 7.86 17.70 0.71
CA ARG A 120 8.40 17.00 -0.46
C ARG A 120 9.93 17.14 -0.50
N ASN A 121 10.63 16.01 -0.36
CA ASN A 121 12.09 15.89 -0.23
C ASN A 121 12.67 16.30 1.14
N ASP A 122 11.86 16.56 2.16
CA ASP A 122 12.39 16.71 3.51
C ASP A 122 12.72 15.32 4.08
N PRO A 123 14.00 15.00 4.37
CA PRO A 123 14.38 13.73 4.97
C PRO A 123 13.78 13.51 6.36
N ASN A 124 13.28 14.57 7.01
CA ASN A 124 12.61 14.50 8.31
C ASN A 124 11.09 14.34 8.19
N SER A 125 10.53 14.38 6.97
CA SER A 125 9.10 14.12 6.76
C SER A 125 8.82 12.62 6.86
N GLY A 126 8.58 12.18 8.09
CA GLY A 126 8.35 10.79 8.44
C GLY A 126 6.96 10.26 8.08
N LEU A 127 6.71 9.00 8.45
CA LEU A 127 5.42 8.36 8.27
C LEU A 127 4.34 9.07 9.10
N LYS A 128 3.19 9.37 8.49
CA LYS A 128 2.01 9.87 9.18
C LYS A 128 1.02 8.71 9.32
N VAL A 129 0.71 8.36 10.57
CA VAL A 129 -0.39 7.45 10.88
C VAL A 129 -1.68 8.23 10.67
N GLU A 130 -2.48 7.82 9.68
CA GLU A 130 -3.84 8.33 9.56
C GLU A 130 -4.75 7.33 10.26
N ALA A 131 -5.06 7.64 11.51
CA ALA A 131 -6.09 6.95 12.26
C ALA A 131 -7.45 7.56 11.89
N ASP A 132 -7.85 7.50 10.62
CA ASP A 132 -9.19 7.91 10.19
C ASP A 132 -9.60 7.12 8.93
N LEU A 133 -10.34 6.04 9.16
CA LEU A 133 -11.35 5.49 8.23
C LEU A 133 -12.69 5.54 8.94
#